data_AF-A0AAE1W2W4-F1
#
_entry.id   AF-A0AAE1W2W4-F1
#
_cell.length_a   1.000
_cell.length_b   1.000
_cell.length_c   1.000
_cell.angle_alpha   90.00
_cell.angle_beta   90.00
_cell.angle_gamma   90.00
#
_symmetry.space_group_name_H-M   'P 1'
#
loop_
_entity.id
_entity.type
_entity.pdbx_description
1 polymer ?
#
loop_
_entity_poly.entity_id
_entity_poly.type
_entity_poly.pdbx_seq_one_letter_code
_entity_poly.pdbx_strand_id
1 'polypeptide(L)'
;MASVFLYHVVGDLTVGKPELSEFAETETVEAAIRAIADSSEGGIPVWKKRSQKIVMENAETRQQRFVGILNALDVVAFLAREDSLADQNKAINTPVSEVVLPNNSALKVVDPGTRLAAAPL
;
A
#
# COMPACT_ATOMS: atom_id res chain seq x y z
N MET A 1 -29.56 -5.98 -0.21
CA MET A 1 -28.12 -6.31 -0.15
C MET A 1 -27.34 -5.41 0.82
N ALA A 2 -27.64 -4.11 0.97
CA ALA A 2 -26.92 -3.22 1.91
C ALA A 2 -27.23 -3.43 3.41
N SER A 3 -28.36 -4.06 3.77
CA SER A 3 -28.76 -4.28 5.18
C SER A 3 -27.88 -5.27 5.94
N VAL A 4 -27.12 -6.12 5.23
CA VAL A 4 -26.25 -7.14 5.83
C VAL A 4 -25.09 -6.47 6.58
N PHE A 5 -24.57 -5.34 6.08
CA PHE A 5 -23.47 -4.60 6.70
C PHE A 5 -23.84 -3.87 8.00
N LEU A 6 -25.12 -3.84 8.39
CA LEU A 6 -25.58 -3.20 9.64
C LEU A 6 -25.15 -3.97 10.90
N TYR A 7 -24.92 -5.28 10.77
CA TYR A 7 -24.58 -6.16 11.88
C TYR A 7 -23.13 -6.64 11.85
N HIS A 8 -22.38 -6.28 10.81
CA HIS A 8 -20.97 -6.63 10.68
C HIS A 8 -20.07 -5.53 11.23
N VAL A 9 -19.01 -5.97 11.88
CA VAL A 9 -17.93 -5.09 12.33
C VAL A 9 -16.79 -5.13 11.32
N VAL A 10 -15.92 -4.11 11.32
CA VAL A 10 -14.77 -4.07 10.40
C VAL A 10 -13.87 -5.30 10.57
N GLY A 11 -13.76 -5.84 11.79
CA GLY A 11 -13.03 -7.07 12.07
C GLY A 11 -13.51 -8.29 11.27
N ASP A 12 -14.78 -8.34 10.85
CA ASP A 12 -15.30 -9.44 10.03
C ASP A 12 -14.62 -9.47 8.64
N LEU A 13 -14.17 -8.32 8.13
CA LEU A 13 -13.47 -8.20 6.84
C LEU A 13 -11.98 -8.54 6.94
N THR A 14 -11.44 -8.65 8.15
CA THR A 14 -10.00 -8.91 8.37
C THR A 14 -9.73 -10.35 8.79
N VAL A 15 -10.77 -11.17 8.99
CA VAL A 15 -10.61 -12.60 9.31
C VAL A 15 -9.86 -13.31 8.19
N GLY A 16 -8.71 -13.92 8.53
CA GLY A 16 -7.90 -14.67 7.59
C GLY A 16 -7.08 -13.83 6.60
N LYS A 17 -7.17 -12.49 6.67
CA LYS A 17 -6.27 -11.62 5.89
C LYS A 17 -4.85 -11.66 6.47
N PRO A 18 -3.82 -11.72 5.61
CA PRO A 18 -2.45 -11.69 6.07
C PRO A 18 -2.12 -10.35 6.74
N GLU A 19 -1.04 -10.33 7.53
CA GLU A 19 -0.52 -9.08 8.07
C GLU A 19 -0.09 -8.13 6.95
N LEU A 20 -0.28 -6.83 7.19
CA LEU A 20 0.14 -5.80 6.24
C LEU A 20 1.67 -5.71 6.19
N SER A 21 2.27 -6.17 5.09
CA SER A 21 3.70 -6.08 4.81
C SER A 21 4.08 -4.69 4.30
N GLU A 22 5.14 -4.08 4.84
CA GLU A 22 5.64 -2.79 4.34
C GLU A 22 6.55 -2.98 3.13
N PHE A 23 6.31 -2.24 2.05
CA PHE A 23 7.24 -2.09 0.94
C PHE A 23 7.87 -0.69 0.99
N ALA A 24 9.21 -0.59 1.05
CA ALA A 24 9.85 0.71 1.27
C ALA A 24 9.82 1.59 0.02
N GLU A 25 9.61 2.89 0.18
CA GLU A 25 9.50 3.84 -0.93
C GLU A 25 10.79 3.96 -1.77
N THR A 26 11.91 3.54 -1.20
CA THR A 26 13.23 3.54 -1.87
C THR A 26 13.52 2.26 -2.65
N GLU A 27 12.68 1.23 -2.51
CA GLU A 27 12.83 0.00 -3.30
C GLU A 27 12.61 0.28 -4.79
N THR A 28 13.15 -0.58 -5.64
CA THR A 28 13.08 -0.39 -7.09
C THR A 28 11.75 -0.85 -7.67
N VAL A 29 11.44 -0.36 -8.87
CA VAL A 29 10.33 -0.86 -9.69
C VAL A 29 10.47 -2.36 -9.95
N GLU A 30 11.67 -2.86 -10.18
CA GLU A 30 11.92 -4.31 -10.33
C GLU A 30 11.49 -5.10 -9.08
N ALA A 31 11.90 -4.65 -7.89
CA ALA A 31 11.52 -5.30 -6.64
C ALA A 31 10.00 -5.26 -6.44
N ALA A 32 9.35 -4.15 -6.83
CA ALA A 32 7.91 -4.01 -6.74
C ALA A 32 7.16 -4.97 -7.66
N ILE A 33 7.64 -5.18 -8.89
CA ILE A 33 7.05 -6.15 -9.83
C ILE A 33 7.03 -7.55 -9.22
N ARG A 34 8.14 -7.98 -8.61
CA ARG A 34 8.23 -9.29 -7.94
C ARG A 34 7.27 -9.37 -6.76
N ALA A 35 7.27 -8.34 -5.90
CA ALA A 35 6.39 -8.28 -4.75
C ALA A 35 4.89 -8.27 -5.12
N ILE A 36 4.52 -7.60 -6.22
CA ILE A 36 3.14 -7.62 -6.74
C ILE A 36 2.77 -9.00 -7.28
N ALA A 37 3.69 -9.67 -7.98
CA ALA A 37 3.45 -11.02 -8.50
C ALA A 37 3.22 -12.06 -7.38
N ASP A 38 3.86 -11.88 -6.23
CA ASP A 38 3.70 -12.72 -5.05
C ASP A 38 2.53 -12.28 -4.14
N SER A 39 1.91 -11.12 -4.39
CA SER A 39 0.82 -10.58 -3.58
C SER A 39 -0.54 -11.17 -3.98
N SER A 40 -1.28 -11.68 -2.99
CA SER A 40 -2.66 -12.17 -3.18
C SER A 40 -3.68 -11.05 -3.44
N GLU A 41 -3.34 -9.80 -3.08
CA GLU A 41 -4.25 -8.65 -3.14
C GLU A 41 -4.02 -7.79 -4.40
N GLY A 42 -3.05 -8.13 -5.26
CA GLY A 42 -2.78 -7.46 -6.54
C GLY A 42 -2.17 -6.05 -6.43
N GLY A 43 -1.95 -5.56 -5.21
CA GLY A 43 -1.24 -4.33 -4.91
C GLY A 43 -0.37 -4.47 -3.66
N ILE A 44 0.60 -3.58 -3.51
CA ILE A 44 1.50 -3.51 -2.36
C ILE A 44 1.43 -2.11 -1.73
N PRO A 45 1.33 -2.01 -0.40
CA PRO A 45 1.35 -0.72 0.27
C PRO A 45 2.80 -0.21 0.36
N VAL A 46 3.01 1.05 0.00
CA VAL A 46 4.32 1.72 -0.02
C VAL A 46 4.48 2.61 1.21
N TRP A 47 5.67 2.57 1.81
CA TRP A 47 5.96 3.17 3.11
C TRP A 47 7.29 3.92 3.12
N LYS A 48 7.32 5.07 3.79
CA LYS A 48 8.57 5.74 4.16
C LYS A 48 9.37 4.85 5.10
N LYS A 49 10.71 4.89 4.99
CA LYS A 49 11.57 4.13 5.92
C LYS A 49 11.31 4.55 7.37
N ARG A 50 11.45 3.59 8.29
CA ARG A 50 11.44 3.87 9.73
C ARG A 50 12.61 4.79 10.08
N SER A 51 12.33 5.83 10.85
CA SER A 51 13.38 6.65 11.43
C SER A 51 14.09 5.86 12.51
N GLN A 52 15.42 5.75 12.44
CA GLN A 52 16.25 5.02 13.41
C GLN A 52 16.10 5.54 14.86
N LYS A 53 15.51 6.72 15.04
CA LYS A 53 15.29 7.34 16.36
C LYS A 53 14.04 6.81 17.09
N ILE A 54 13.15 6.09 16.42
CA ILE A 54 11.90 5.58 17.01
C ILE A 54 12.10 4.10 17.38
N VAL A 55 12.20 3.82 18.68
CA VAL A 55 12.42 2.46 19.23
C VAL A 55 11.14 1.63 19.22
N MET A 56 9.98 2.28 19.29
CA MET A 56 8.66 1.64 19.25
C MET A 56 7.69 2.50 18.46
N GLU A 57 7.03 1.90 17.47
CA GLU A 57 6.04 2.56 16.63
C GLU A 57 4.65 1.99 16.96
N ASN A 58 3.65 2.87 17.09
CA ASN A 58 2.25 2.47 17.25
C ASN A 58 1.51 2.54 15.90
N ALA A 59 0.27 2.07 15.86
CA ALA A 59 -0.48 1.97 14.60
C ALA A 59 -0.67 3.34 13.91
N GLU A 60 -0.85 4.41 14.67
CA GLU A 60 -1.06 5.77 14.16
C GLU A 60 0.22 6.36 13.57
N THR A 61 1.35 6.23 14.28
CA THR A 61 2.66 6.70 13.79
C THR A 61 3.13 5.87 12.59
N ARG A 62 2.79 4.58 12.58
CA ARG A 62 2.91 3.71 11.40
C ARG A 62 2.11 4.33 10.26
N GLN A 63 0.80 4.54 10.39
CA GLN A 63 -0.04 5.11 9.32
C GLN A 63 0.51 6.44 8.74
N GLN A 64 1.19 7.28 9.52
CA GLN A 64 1.81 8.52 9.01
C GLN A 64 2.96 8.31 8.01
N ARG A 65 3.60 7.14 8.00
CA ARG A 65 4.63 6.76 7.03
C ARG A 65 4.06 6.16 5.75
N PHE A 66 2.80 5.77 5.75
CA PHE A 66 2.16 5.24 4.56
C PHE A 66 2.17 6.30 3.45
N VAL A 67 2.53 5.89 2.24
CA VAL A 67 2.61 6.78 1.08
C VAL A 67 1.42 6.55 0.17
N GLY A 68 1.13 5.29 -0.17
CA GLY A 68 0.07 4.92 -1.10
C GLY A 68 0.10 3.43 -1.41
N ILE A 69 -0.75 2.99 -2.34
CA ILE A 69 -0.77 1.62 -2.83
C ILE A 69 -0.23 1.63 -4.26
N LEU A 70 0.73 0.74 -4.54
CA LEU A 70 1.27 0.54 -5.88
C LEU A 70 0.75 -0.81 -6.41
N ASN A 71 0.22 -0.81 -7.64
CA ASN A 71 -0.27 -2.01 -8.29
C ASN A 71 0.32 -2.18 -9.71
N ALA A 72 -0.03 -3.29 -10.37
CA ALA A 72 0.49 -3.60 -11.70
C ALA A 72 0.15 -2.54 -12.77
N LEU A 73 -1.02 -1.88 -12.66
CA LEU A 73 -1.42 -0.83 -13.60
C LEU A 73 -0.55 0.41 -13.45
N ASP A 74 -0.21 0.81 -12.22
CA ASP A 74 0.68 1.94 -11.97
C ASP A 74 2.07 1.69 -12.57
N VAL A 75 2.58 0.46 -12.40
CA VAL A 75 3.86 0.04 -12.98
C VAL A 75 3.81 0.07 -14.51
N VAL A 76 2.76 -0.50 -15.13
CA VAL A 76 2.61 -0.47 -16.59
C VAL A 76 2.50 0.96 -17.10
N ALA A 77 1.73 1.81 -16.44
CA ALA A 77 1.60 3.22 -16.79
C ALA A 77 2.94 3.95 -16.71
N PHE A 78 3.76 3.67 -15.70
CA PHE A 78 5.10 4.22 -15.56
C PHE A 78 6.08 3.73 -16.64
N LEU A 79 6.09 2.43 -16.92
CA LEU A 79 6.98 1.84 -17.93
C LEU A 79 6.58 2.23 -19.37
N ALA A 80 5.33 2.62 -19.59
CA ALA A 80 4.84 3.10 -20.88
C ALA A 80 5.24 4.56 -21.21
N ARG A 81 5.86 5.29 -20.27
CA ARG A 81 6.34 6.67 -20.50
C ARG A 81 7.54 6.67 -21.45
N GLU A 82 7.66 7.69 -22.30
CA GLU A 82 8.75 7.80 -23.28
C GLU A 82 10.14 7.67 -22.65
N ASP A 83 10.37 8.32 -21.50
CA ASP A 83 11.64 8.23 -20.77
C ASP A 83 11.96 6.81 -20.31
N SER A 84 10.94 6.06 -19.87
CA SER A 84 11.09 4.68 -19.42
C SER A 84 11.38 3.73 -20.59
N LEU A 85 10.79 4.00 -21.76
CA LEU A 85 11.03 3.25 -22.99
C LEU A 85 12.42 3.54 -23.59
N ALA A 86 12.91 4.77 -23.42
CA ALA A 86 14.24 5.18 -23.90
C ALA A 86 15.38 4.52 -23.10
N ASP A 87 15.20 4.32 -21.79
CA ASP A 87 16.17 3.62 -20.93
C ASP A 87 15.46 2.70 -19.93
N GLN A 88 15.18 1.47 -20.38
CA GLN A 88 14.50 0.47 -19.58
C GLN A 88 15.30 0.08 -18.33
N ASN A 89 16.63 0.04 -18.41
CA ASN A 89 17.47 -0.34 -17.27
C ASN A 89 17.38 0.73 -16.17
N LYS A 90 17.40 2.00 -16.54
CA LYS A 90 17.14 3.08 -15.58
C LYS A 90 15.73 2.96 -15.00
N ALA A 91 14.71 2.73 -15.83
CA ALA A 91 13.32 2.67 -15.38
C ALA A 91 13.05 1.57 -14.35
N ILE A 92 13.58 0.35 -14.54
CA ILE A 92 13.39 -0.75 -13.60
C ILE A 92 14.12 -0.52 -12.26
N ASN A 93 15.19 0.29 -12.26
CA ASN A 93 15.95 0.67 -11.07
C ASN A 93 15.42 1.94 -10.39
N THR A 94 14.41 2.61 -10.96
CA THR A 94 13.80 3.80 -10.37
C THR A 94 13.18 3.45 -9.00
N PRO A 95 13.35 4.30 -7.97
CA PRO A 95 12.66 4.14 -6.70
C PRO A 95 11.14 4.24 -6.85
N VAL A 96 10.39 3.39 -6.15
CA VAL A 96 8.92 3.41 -6.23
C VAL A 96 8.29 4.70 -5.72
N SER A 97 9.00 5.50 -4.91
CA SER A 97 8.56 6.85 -4.51
C SER A 97 8.28 7.78 -5.69
N GLU A 98 8.87 7.52 -6.86
CA GLU A 98 8.65 8.29 -8.09
C GLU A 98 7.46 7.77 -8.92
N VAL A 99 6.92 6.61 -8.56
CA VAL A 99 5.88 5.90 -9.31
C VAL A 99 4.55 5.89 -8.56
N VAL A 100 4.60 5.63 -7.26
CA VAL A 100 3.40 5.54 -6.42
C VAL A 100 2.70 6.89 -6.36
N LEU A 101 1.38 6.91 -6.56
CA LEU A 101 0.55 8.09 -6.32
C LEU A 101 0.31 8.24 -4.82
N PRO A 102 0.73 9.36 -4.18
CA PRO A 102 0.52 9.56 -2.76
C PRO A 102 -0.97 9.59 -2.41
N ASN A 103 -1.40 8.74 -1.49
CA ASN A 103 -2.78 8.64 -1.03
C ASN A 103 -2.83 8.19 0.43
N ASN A 104 -2.55 9.10 1.35
CA ASN A 104 -2.52 8.80 2.78
C ASN A 104 -3.89 8.38 3.36
N SER A 105 -4.99 8.68 2.67
CA SER A 105 -6.34 8.29 3.06
C SER A 105 -6.67 6.83 2.74
N ALA A 106 -5.92 6.17 1.86
CA ALA A 106 -6.17 4.77 1.50
C ALA A 106 -5.85 3.77 2.62
N LEU A 107 -5.15 4.19 3.67
CA LEU A 107 -4.89 3.39 4.86
C LEU A 107 -5.50 4.07 6.07
N LYS A 108 -6.21 3.28 6.89
CA LYS A 108 -6.80 3.75 8.14
C LYS A 108 -6.72 2.71 9.24
N VAL A 109 -6.24 3.11 10.40
CA VAL A 109 -6.34 2.33 11.62
C VAL A 109 -7.75 2.49 12.18
N VAL A 110 -8.43 1.36 12.40
CA VAL A 110 -9.81 1.31 12.88
C VAL A 110 -9.93 0.26 13.96
N ASP A 111 -10.76 0.52 14.97
CA ASP A 111 -11.07 -0.46 16.00
C ASP A 111 -11.82 -1.64 15.37
N PRO A 112 -11.43 -2.91 15.62
CA PRO A 112 -12.06 -4.07 15.03
C PRO A 112 -13.58 -4.16 15.29
N GLY A 113 -14.06 -3.62 16.42
CA GLY A 113 -15.47 -3.54 16.80
C GLY A 113 -16.23 -2.37 16.17
N THR A 114 -15.57 -1.53 15.38
CA THR A 114 -16.24 -0.46 14.61
C THR A 114 -17.26 -1.07 13.67
N ARG A 115 -18.50 -0.58 13.69
CA ARG A 115 -19.53 -1.03 12.74
C ARG A 115 -19.12 -0.64 11.34
N LEU A 116 -19.22 -1.58 10.39
CA LEU A 116 -18.80 -1.32 9.01
C LEU A 116 -19.57 -0.15 8.37
N ALA A 117 -20.85 0.03 8.70
CA ALA A 117 -21.67 1.16 8.23
C ALA A 117 -21.32 2.52 8.88
N ALA A 118 -20.56 2.53 9.97
CA ALA A 118 -20.13 3.73 10.69
C ALA A 118 -18.63 4.00 10.56
N ALA A 119 -17.89 3.12 9.86
CA ALA A 119 -16.49 3.34 9.56
C ALA A 119 -16.37 4.58 8.66
N PRO A 120 -15.63 5.62 9.07
CA PRO A 120 -15.47 6.79 8.21
C PRO A 120 -14.60 6.37 7.03
N LEU A 121 -15.13 6.47 5.81
CA LEU A 121 -14.37 6.32 4.55
C LEU A 121 -13.29 7.40 4.44
#